data_AF-A0A7Y7Y265-F1
#
_entry.id   AF-A0A7Y7Y265-F1
#
_cell.length_a   1.000
_cell.length_b   1.000
_cell.length_c   1.000
_cell.angle_alpha   90.00
_cell.angle_beta   90.00
_cell.angle_gamma   90.00
#
_symmetry.space_group_name_H-M   'P 1'
#
loop_
_entity.id
_entity.type
_entity.pdbx_description
1 polymer ?
#
loop_
_entity_poly.entity_id
_entity_poly.type
_entity_poly.pdbx_seq_one_letter_code
_entity_poly.pdbx_strand_id
1 'polypeptide(L)' 'MHEALEFWHERWALDGLYVSCPVCHAQQLADDARDPFIHVDGCALVTEFAKHPWVELRDLLADLPAVPA' A
#
# COMPACT_ATOMS: atom_id res chain seq x y z
N MET A 1 10.87 1.04 11.38
CA MET A 1 9.41 1.27 11.37
C MET A 1 9.04 2.62 10.78
N HIS A 2 9.39 3.76 11.39
CA HIS A 2 9.05 5.10 10.86
C HIS A 2 9.49 5.30 9.40
N GLU A 3 10.77 5.03 9.09
CA GLU A 3 11.30 5.13 7.71
C GLU A 3 10.59 4.21 6.71
N ALA A 4 10.14 3.03 7.16
CA ALA A 4 9.49 2.06 6.30
C ALA A 4 8.01 2.44 6.03
N LEU A 5 7.34 3.05 7.01
CA LEU A 5 6.01 3.64 6.82
C LEU A 5 6.07 4.90 5.94
N GLU A 6 7.11 5.74 6.09
CA GLU A 6 7.33 6.88 5.19
C GLU A 6 7.55 6.41 3.75
N PHE A 7 8.42 5.41 3.55
CA PHE A 7 8.67 4.81 2.23
C PHE A 7 7.41 4.20 1.61
N TRP A 8 6.56 3.57 2.42
CA TRP A 8 5.26 3.07 1.98
C TRP A 8 4.34 4.22 1.57
N HIS A 9 4.26 5.29 2.37
CA HIS A 9 3.42 6.46 2.10
C HIS A 9 3.82 7.22 0.84
N GLU A 10 5.12 7.25 0.48
CA GLU A 10 5.59 7.85 -0.78
C GLU A 10 5.02 7.15 -2.03
N ARG A 11 4.63 5.88 -1.90
CA ARG A 11 4.16 5.04 -3.02
C ARG A 11 2.66 4.88 -3.04
N TRP A 12 2.04 4.95 -1.86
CA TRP A 12 0.66 4.56 -1.65
C TRP A 12 -0.07 5.58 -0.79
N ALA A 13 -1.28 5.92 -1.22
CA ALA A 13 -2.21 6.70 -0.42
C ALA A 13 -3.37 5.81 0.04
N LEU A 14 -3.58 5.74 1.35
CA LEU A 14 -4.74 5.08 1.94
C LEU A 14 -5.88 6.09 2.06
N ASP A 15 -6.98 5.85 1.34
CA ASP A 15 -8.19 6.67 1.37
C ASP A 15 -9.42 5.78 1.60
N GLY A 16 -10.06 5.94 2.75
CA GLY A 16 -11.15 5.07 3.19
C GLY A 16 -10.74 3.60 3.21
N LEU A 17 -11.37 2.80 2.35
CA LEU A 17 -11.12 1.35 2.21
C LEU A 17 -10.19 1.01 1.04
N TYR A 18 -9.57 2.01 0.41
CA TYR A 18 -8.75 1.85 -0.77
C TYR A 18 -7.30 2.23 -0.49
N VAL A 19 -6.37 1.43 -1.00
CA VAL A 19 -5.05 1.93 -1.33
C VAL A 19 -5.07 2.43 -2.76
N SER A 20 -4.46 3.58 -3.00
CA SER A 20 -4.38 4.22 -4.29
C SER A 20 -2.95 4.58 -4.68
N CYS A 21 -2.67 4.52 -5.98
CA CYS A 21 -1.44 5.07 -6.52
C CYS A 21 -1.58 6.61 -6.63
N PRO A 22 -0.67 7.40 -6.05
CA PRO A 22 -0.78 8.87 -6.09
C PRO A 22 -0.53 9.46 -7.48
N VAL A 23 0.04 8.68 -8.42
CA VAL A 23 0.37 9.12 -9.79
C VAL A 23 -0.71 8.75 -10.80
N CYS A 24 -1.14 7.49 -10.84
CA CYS A 24 -2.15 7.05 -11.82
C CYS A 24 -3.56 6.93 -11.26
N HIS A 25 -3.75 7.16 -9.96
CA HIS A 25 -5.04 7.10 -9.26
C HIS A 25 -5.78 5.76 -9.37
N ALA A 26 -5.09 4.70 -9.79
CA ALA A 26 -5.61 3.34 -9.65
C ALA A 26 -5.86 3.06 -8.16
N GLN A 27 -6.85 2.25 -7.86
CA GLN A 27 -7.27 1.93 -6.49
C GLN A 27 -7.45 0.43 -6.33
N GLN A 28 -7.21 -0.07 -5.12
CA GLN A 28 -7.44 -1.45 -4.72
C GLN A 28 -8.12 -1.48 -3.36
N LEU A 29 -9.23 -2.21 -3.25
CA LEU A 29 -9.92 -2.46 -1.98
C LEU A 29 -9.09 -3.40 -1.09
N ALA A 30 -9.24 -3.26 0.22
CA ALA A 30 -8.60 -4.16 1.19
C ALA A 30 -8.99 -5.64 0.99
N ASP A 31 -10.22 -5.90 0.53
CA ASP A 31 -10.70 -7.27 0.28
C ASP A 31 -9.91 -7.97 -0.85
N ASP A 32 -9.36 -7.19 -1.78
CA ASP A 32 -8.56 -7.67 -2.92
C ASP A 32 -7.06 -7.74 -2.61
N ALA A 33 -6.65 -7.56 -1.34
CA ALA A 33 -5.25 -7.45 -0.92
C ALA A 33 -4.34 -8.63 -1.32
N ARG A 34 -4.93 -9.79 -1.65
CA ARG A 34 -4.19 -10.98 -2.09
C ARG A 34 -3.72 -10.87 -3.53
N ASP A 35 -4.43 -10.09 -4.34
CA ASP A 35 -4.07 -9.87 -5.73
C ASP A 35 -3.02 -8.76 -5.84
N PRO A 36 -2.15 -8.82 -6.86
CA PRO A 36 -1.24 -7.72 -7.14
C PRO A 36 -2.01 -6.44 -7.46
N PHE A 37 -1.54 -5.32 -6.95
CA PHE A 37 -2.03 -4.00 -7.33
C PHE A 37 -1.73 -3.76 -8.82
N ILE A 38 -2.76 -3.35 -9.55
CA ILE A 38 -2.67 -3.09 -10.99
C ILE A 38 -2.70 -1.58 -11.23
N HIS A 39 -1.60 -1.05 -11.74
CA HIS A 39 -1.55 0.34 -12.20
C HIS A 39 -2.19 0.51 -13.58
N VAL A 40 -2.54 1.75 -13.91
CA VAL A 40 -2.85 2.14 -15.28
C VAL A 40 -1.57 2.10 -16.13
N ASP A 41 -1.70 1.69 -17.39
CA ASP A 41 -0.60 1.64 -18.36
C ASP A 41 0.16 2.97 -18.44
N GLY A 42 1.50 2.89 -18.39
CA GLY A 42 2.38 4.06 -18.45
C GLY A 42 2.57 4.80 -17.12
N CYS A 43 2.05 4.28 -16.01
CA CYS A 43 2.30 4.87 -14.69
C CYS A 43 3.79 4.82 -14.32
N ALA A 44 4.36 5.97 -13.95
CA ALA A 44 5.77 6.11 -13.58
C ALA A 44 6.15 5.39 -12.27
N LEU A 45 5.17 5.00 -11.45
CA LEU A 45 5.37 4.25 -10.21
C LEU A 45 5.20 2.73 -10.39
N VAL A 46 4.96 2.26 -11.62
CA VAL A 46 5.04 0.81 -11.88
C VAL A 46 6.48 0.37 -11.65
N THR A 47 6.67 -0.47 -10.64
CA THR A 47 7.96 -1.13 -10.42
C THR A 47 7.78 -2.64 -10.36
N GLU A 48 8.87 -3.37 -10.54
CA GLU A 48 8.87 -4.84 -10.40
C GLU A 48 8.71 -5.28 -8.93
N PHE A 49 8.98 -4.35 -7.99
CA PHE A 49 8.83 -4.48 -6.55
C PHE A 49 7.57 -3.73 -6.08
N ALA A 50 7.13 -3.94 -4.83
CA ALA A 50 5.94 -3.31 -4.26
C ALA A 50 4.64 -3.57 -5.04
N LYS A 51 4.17 -4.82 -5.06
CA LYS A 51 2.94 -5.22 -5.78
C LYS A 51 1.76 -5.46 -4.84
N HIS A 52 1.97 -5.48 -3.53
CA HIS A 52 0.93 -5.87 -2.58
C HIS A 52 0.86 -4.85 -1.45
N PRO A 53 0.36 -3.63 -1.72
CA PRO A 53 0.44 -2.53 -0.78
C PRO A 53 -0.23 -2.83 0.57
N TRP A 54 -1.34 -3.58 0.56
CA TRP A 54 -2.04 -3.99 1.78
C TRP A 54 -1.26 -5.00 2.60
N VAL A 55 -0.58 -5.95 1.94
CA VAL A 55 0.28 -6.94 2.60
C VAL A 55 1.49 -6.24 3.22
N GLU A 56 2.12 -5.34 2.46
CA GLU A 56 3.21 -4.49 2.93
C GLU A 56 2.79 -3.68 4.15
N LEU A 57 1.63 -3.01 4.09
CA LEU A 57 1.13 -2.21 5.20
C LEU A 57 0.83 -3.07 6.44
N ARG A 58 0.20 -4.24 6.27
CA ARG A 58 -0.03 -5.18 7.38
C ARG A 58 1.28 -5.56 8.08
N ASP A 59 2.31 -5.88 7.29
CA ASP A 59 3.60 -6.31 7.83
C ASP A 59 4.31 -5.16 8.55
N LEU A 60 4.22 -3.94 8.03
CA LEU A 60 4.72 -2.72 8.70
C LEU A 60 4.01 -2.44 10.02
N LEU A 61 2.70 -2.66 10.08
CA LEU A 61 1.89 -2.41 11.27
C LEU A 61 2.00 -3.53 12.32
N ALA A 62 2.44 -4.73 11.93
CA ALA A 62 2.61 -5.85 12.86
C ALA A 62 3.66 -5.58 13.96
N ASP A 63 4.60 -4.66 13.71
CA ASP A 63 5.60 -4.22 14.68
C ASP A 63 5.05 -3.23 15.72
N LEU A 64 3.84 -2.71 15.54
CA LEU A 64 3.24 -1.81 16.51
C LEU A 64 2.87 -2.56 17.80
N PRO A 65 3.06 -1.95 18.98
CA PRO A 65 2.62 -2.56 20.23
C PRO A 65 1.10 -2.76 20.21
N ALA A 66 0.64 -3.89 20.71
CA ALA A 66 -0.78 -4.17 20.86
C ALA A 66 -1.44 -3.10 21.75
N VAL A 67 -2.60 -2.60 21.32
CA VAL A 67 -3.43 -1.75 22.17
C VAL A 67 -4.02 -2.62 23.28
N PRO A 68 -3.86 -2.26 24.56
CA PRO A 68 -4.50 -2.98 25.66
C PRO A 68 -6.02 -2.99 25.49
N ALA A 69 -6.64 -4.14 25.78
CA ALA A 69 -8.09 -4.33 25.71
C ALA A 69 -8.84 -3.58 26.83
#